data_AF-A0A8T4QNZ8-F1
#
_entry.id   AF-A0A8T4QNZ8-F1
#
_cell.length_a   1.000
_cell.length_b   1.000
_cell.length_c   1.000
_cell.angle_alpha   90.00
_cell.angle_beta   90.00
_cell.angle_gamma   90.00
#
_symmetry.space_group_name_H-M   'P 1'
#
loop_
_entity.id
_entity.type
_entity.pdbx_description
1 polymer ?
#
loop_
_entity_poly.entity_id
_entity_poly.type
_entity_poly.pdbx_seq_one_letter_code
_entity_poly.pdbx_strand_id
1 'polypeptide(L)'
;MKLVEHHLHIRKMIYEQHQPYPHPNPTIRFLDKFVFGIAFIMPLTALPQLYKVWFEGNAQGVSVLTWLLLAILSIPMIIYGIVHKEKPIILMYALWVIVNSLVVIGAILA
;
A
#
# COMPACT_ATOMS: atom_id res chain seq x y z
N MET A 1 -21.17 25.32 -23.13
CA MET A 1 -20.42 24.07 -23.42
C MET A 1 -19.89 23.41 -22.13
N LYS A 2 -20.73 23.25 -21.08
CA LYS A 2 -20.38 22.53 -19.84
C LYS A 2 -21.35 21.38 -19.51
N LEU A 3 -22.56 21.42 -20.08
CA LEU A 3 -23.61 20.41 -19.84
C LEU A 3 -23.34 19.08 -20.56
N VAL A 4 -22.80 19.13 -21.79
CA VAL A 4 -22.58 17.92 -22.61
C VAL A 4 -21.50 17.02 -22.01
N GLU A 5 -20.42 17.59 -21.47
CA GLU A 5 -19.34 16.81 -20.82
C GLU A 5 -19.78 16.14 -19.53
N HIS A 6 -20.75 16.74 -18.81
CA HIS A 6 -21.32 16.17 -17.59
C HIS A 6 -22.09 14.87 -17.88
N HIS A 7 -22.86 14.83 -18.98
CA HIS A 7 -23.61 13.64 -19.37
C HIS A 7 -22.73 12.49 -19.87
N LEU A 8 -21.58 12.81 -20.49
CA LEU A 8 -20.63 11.78 -20.97
C LEU A 8 -19.98 11.03 -19.81
N HIS A 9 -19.61 11.74 -18.73
CA HIS A 9 -19.05 11.10 -17.53
C HIS A 9 -20.08 10.20 -16.82
N ILE A 10 -21.35 10.62 -16.74
CA ILE A 10 -22.41 9.82 -16.12
C ILE A 10 -22.65 8.52 -16.92
N ARG A 11 -22.66 8.59 -18.25
CA ARG A 11 -22.81 7.38 -19.09
C ARG A 11 -21.66 6.41 -18.89
N LYS A 12 -20.40 6.89 -18.85
CA LYS A 12 -19.24 6.03 -18.64
C LYS A 12 -19.29 5.26 -17.31
N MET A 13 -19.76 5.91 -16.24
CA MET A 13 -19.95 5.26 -14.93
C MET A 13 -21.04 4.18 -14.96
N ILE A 14 -22.15 4.43 -15.67
CA ILE A 14 -23.27 3.48 -15.81
C ILE A 14 -22.86 2.24 -16.64
N TYR A 15 -22.09 2.42 -17.71
CA TYR A 15 -21.67 1.31 -18.58
C TYR A 15 -20.53 0.46 -17.99
N GLU A 16 -19.64 1.05 -17.19
CA GLU A 16 -18.50 0.33 -16.60
C GLU A 16 -18.81 -0.29 -15.22
N GLN A 17 -20.06 -0.23 -14.74
CA GLN A 17 -20.51 -0.76 -13.43
C GLN A 17 -19.68 -0.29 -12.22
N HIS A 18 -18.97 0.83 -12.33
CA HIS A 18 -18.23 1.39 -11.22
C HIS A 18 -19.21 1.96 -10.19
N GLN A 19 -19.08 1.52 -8.93
CA GLN A 19 -19.74 2.15 -7.79
C GLN A 19 -19.48 3.68 -7.86
N PRO A 20 -20.50 4.53 -7.70
CA PRO A 20 -20.29 5.98 -7.80
C PRO A 20 -19.28 6.43 -6.75
N TYR A 21 -18.13 6.94 -7.18
CA TYR A 21 -17.15 7.57 -6.27
C TYR A 21 -17.42 9.07 -6.24
N PRO A 22 -17.68 9.68 -5.07
CA PRO A 22 -17.63 9.07 -3.74
C PRO A 22 -18.91 8.30 -3.36
N HIS A 23 -18.77 7.14 -2.69
CA HIS A 23 -19.87 6.22 -2.36
C HIS A 23 -21.03 6.94 -1.62
N PRO A 24 -22.32 6.64 -1.93
CA PRO A 24 -23.47 7.29 -1.31
C PRO A 24 -23.59 6.98 0.18
N ASN A 25 -23.10 5.80 0.61
CA ASN A 25 -23.05 5.42 2.02
C ASN A 25 -21.88 6.12 2.75
N PRO A 26 -22.13 6.93 3.80
CA PRO A 26 -21.09 7.62 4.55
C PRO A 26 -20.10 6.68 5.25
N THR A 27 -20.51 5.45 5.62
CA THR A 27 -19.62 4.49 6.29
C THR A 27 -18.54 3.96 5.33
N ILE A 28 -18.91 3.68 4.08
CA ILE A 28 -17.98 3.21 3.04
C ILE A 28 -16.99 4.32 2.70
N ARG A 29 -17.46 5.57 2.57
CA ARG A 29 -16.59 6.73 2.33
C ARG A 29 -15.60 6.99 3.48
N PHE A 30 -16.02 6.74 4.73
CA PHE A 30 -15.12 6.81 5.88
C PHE A 30 -14.07 5.70 5.83
N LEU A 31 -14.48 4.47 5.52
CA LEU A 31 -13.58 3.33 5.37
C LEU A 31 -12.53 3.57 4.28
N ASP A 32 -12.91 4.11 3.12
CA ASP A 32 -11.97 4.44 2.04
C ASP A 32 -10.85 5.39 2.50
N LYS A 33 -11.22 6.43 3.24
CA LYS A 33 -10.26 7.39 3.82
C LYS A 33 -9.41 6.76 4.92
N PHE A 34 -10.00 5.91 5.74
CA PHE A 34 -9.32 5.23 6.83
C PHE A 34 -8.27 4.24 6.31
N VAL A 35 -8.65 3.42 5.32
CA VAL A 35 -7.74 2.48 4.63
C VAL A 35 -6.58 3.23 3.97
N PHE A 36 -6.84 4.40 3.37
CA PHE A 36 -5.78 5.24 2.83
C PHE A 36 -4.77 5.70 3.91
N GLY A 37 -5.24 6.03 5.12
CA GLY A 37 -4.35 6.34 6.25
C GLY A 37 -3.55 5.12 6.71
N ILE A 38 -4.21 3.96 6.82
CA ILE A 38 -3.57 2.70 7.23
C ILE A 38 -2.47 2.27 6.25
N ALA A 39 -2.68 2.49 4.94
CA ALA A 39 -1.69 2.20 3.91
C ALA A 39 -0.32 2.85 4.20
N PHE A 40 -0.30 4.00 4.88
CA PHE A 40 0.92 4.66 5.32
C PHE A 40 1.42 4.15 6.67
N ILE A 41 0.52 3.92 7.62
CA ILE A 41 0.86 3.52 9.00
C ILE A 41 1.45 2.11 9.06
N MET A 42 0.92 1.18 8.25
CA MET A 42 1.35 -0.22 8.24
C MET A 42 2.87 -0.33 8.04
N PRO A 43 3.50 0.18 6.96
CA PRO A 43 4.97 0.24 6.80
C PRO A 43 5.75 0.76 7.99
N LEU A 44 5.20 1.71 8.73
CA LEU A 44 5.89 2.31 9.88
C LEU A 44 5.91 1.39 11.10
N THR A 45 5.08 0.36 11.17
CA THR A 45 5.11 -0.59 12.29
C THR A 45 6.40 -1.42 12.33
N ALA A 46 7.16 -1.46 11.23
CA ALA A 46 8.46 -2.11 11.18
C ALA A 46 9.62 -1.20 11.63
N LEU A 47 9.37 0.09 11.93
CA LEU A 47 10.41 1.00 12.42
C LEU A 47 11.15 0.49 13.67
N PRO A 48 10.49 -0.11 14.69
CA PRO A 48 11.21 -0.69 15.83
C PRO A 48 12.15 -1.82 15.40
N GLN A 49 11.78 -2.61 14.39
CA GLN A 49 12.63 -3.67 13.86
C GLN A 49 13.84 -3.09 13.11
N LEU A 50 13.65 -2.05 12.30
CA LEU A 50 14.78 -1.33 11.69
C LEU A 50 15.70 -0.75 12.75
N TYR A 51 15.15 -0.16 13.82
CA TYR A 51 15.95 0.44 14.88
C TYR A 51 16.88 -0.58 15.54
N LYS A 52 16.34 -1.74 15.94
CA LYS A 52 17.14 -2.83 16.54
C LYS A 52 18.27 -3.31 15.64
N VAL A 53 17.96 -3.48 14.35
CA VAL A 53 18.93 -4.02 13.40
C VAL A 53 20.03 -3.00 13.09
N TRP A 54 19.69 -1.74 12.86
CA TRP A 54 20.65 -0.72 12.41
C TRP A 54 21.38 0.02 13.53
N PHE A 55 20.73 0.25 14.68
CA PHE A 55 21.33 1.00 15.79
C PHE A 55 21.83 0.12 16.92
N GLU A 56 21.09 -0.95 17.27
CA GLU A 56 21.54 -1.90 18.30
C GLU A 56 22.47 -2.97 17.72
N GLY A 57 22.54 -3.10 16.39
CA GLY A 57 23.31 -4.16 15.72
C GLY A 57 22.79 -5.55 16.07
N ASN A 58 21.51 -5.67 16.43
CA ASN A 58 20.92 -6.91 16.90
C ASN A 58 19.89 -7.46 15.90
N ALA A 59 20.33 -8.46 15.13
CA ALA A 59 19.48 -9.23 14.23
C ALA A 59 19.01 -10.56 14.83
N GLN A 60 19.14 -10.76 16.15
CA GLN A 60 18.75 -12.01 16.80
C GLN A 60 17.24 -12.24 16.68
N GLY A 61 16.85 -13.39 16.12
CA GLY A 61 15.46 -13.73 15.85
C GLY A 61 14.89 -13.13 14.56
N VAL A 62 15.68 -12.36 13.80
CA VAL A 62 15.29 -11.82 12.49
C VAL A 62 15.55 -12.85 11.41
N SER A 63 14.49 -13.41 10.83
CA SER A 63 14.60 -14.34 9.70
C SER A 63 14.76 -13.58 8.37
N VAL A 64 15.99 -13.50 7.86
CA VAL A 64 16.30 -12.86 6.56
C VAL A 64 15.42 -13.41 5.44
N LEU A 65 15.19 -14.72 5.41
CA LEU A 65 14.34 -15.37 4.42
C LEU A 65 12.90 -14.84 4.47
N THR A 66 12.35 -14.66 5.67
CA THR A 66 10.98 -14.13 5.84
C THR A 66 10.88 -12.71 5.28
N TRP A 67 11.80 -11.81 5.66
CA TRP A 67 11.76 -10.42 5.21
C TRP A 67 12.03 -10.28 3.70
N LEU A 68 12.90 -11.12 3.14
CA LEU A 68 13.15 -11.19 1.70
C LEU A 68 11.91 -11.66 0.93
N LEU A 69 11.26 -12.73 1.39
CA LEU A 69 10.02 -13.23 0.79
C LEU A 69 8.90 -12.19 0.87
N LEU A 70 8.77 -11.47 1.99
CA LEU A 70 7.79 -10.39 2.11
C LEU A 70 8.06 -9.26 1.11
N ALA A 71 9.31 -8.90 0.86
CA ALA A 71 9.66 -7.92 -0.18
C ALA A 71 9.28 -8.42 -1.58
N ILE A 72 9.61 -9.68 -1.92
CA ILE A 72 9.30 -10.27 -3.24
C ILE A 72 7.79 -10.40 -3.45
N LEU A 73 7.06 -10.92 -2.46
CA LEU A 73 5.61 -11.12 -2.52
C LEU A 73 4.83 -9.81 -2.54
N SER A 74 5.46 -8.69 -2.19
CA SER A 74 4.86 -7.36 -2.33
C SER A 74 4.86 -6.88 -3.80
N ILE A 75 5.74 -7.39 -4.65
CA ILE A 75 5.84 -6.96 -6.06
C ILE A 75 4.55 -7.28 -6.85
N PRO A 76 3.98 -8.50 -6.80
CA PRO A 76 2.69 -8.78 -7.41
C PRO A 76 1.56 -7.86 -6.94
N MET A 77 1.58 -7.45 -5.67
CA MET A 77 0.55 -6.57 -5.10
C MET A 77 0.68 -5.13 -5.60
N ILE A 78 1.91 -4.65 -5.82
CA ILE A 78 2.16 -3.36 -6.49
C ILE A 78 1.62 -3.41 -7.92
N ILE A 79 1.94 -4.48 -8.66
CA ILE A 79 1.44 -4.67 -10.03
C ILE A 79 -0.10 -4.69 -10.03
N TYR A 80 -0.71 -5.43 -9.11
CA TYR A 80 -2.15 -5.48 -8.94
C TYR A 80 -2.75 -4.09 -8.71
N GLY A 81 -2.16 -3.32 -7.79
CA GLY A 81 -2.58 -1.94 -7.50
C GLY A 81 -2.45 -1.02 -8.70
N ILE A 82 -1.39 -1.14 -9.49
CA ILE A 82 -1.19 -0.37 -10.73
C ILE A 82 -2.28 -0.71 -11.76
N VAL A 83 -2.54 -1.99 -12.00
CA VAL A 83 -3.55 -2.46 -12.97
C VAL A 83 -4.95 -1.98 -12.59
N HIS A 84 -5.30 -2.03 -11.31
CA HIS A 84 -6.62 -1.61 -10.80
C HIS A 84 -6.68 -0.12 -10.44
N LYS A 85 -5.59 0.64 -10.62
CA LYS A 85 -5.45 2.07 -10.27
C LYS A 85 -5.72 2.38 -8.79
N GLU A 86 -5.49 1.40 -7.92
CA GLU A 86 -5.65 1.48 -6.47
C GLU A 86 -4.42 2.11 -5.82
N LYS A 87 -4.38 3.45 -5.82
CA LYS A 87 -3.28 4.24 -5.24
C LYS A 87 -2.89 3.84 -3.80
N PRO A 88 -3.82 3.57 -2.85
CA PRO A 88 -3.43 3.18 -1.50
C PRO A 88 -2.67 1.86 -1.46
N ILE A 89 -3.06 0.87 -2.28
CA ILE A 89 -2.39 -0.43 -2.36
C ILE A 89 -0.97 -0.27 -2.89
N ILE A 90 -0.81 0.50 -3.99
CA ILE A 90 0.51 0.79 -4.57
C ILE A 90 1.42 1.43 -3.53
N LEU A 91 0.94 2.47 -2.85
CA LEU A 91 1.72 3.20 -1.86
C LEU A 91 2.13 2.30 -0.68
N MET A 92 1.18 1.54 -0.14
CA MET A 92 1.43 0.62 0.97
C MET A 92 2.52 -0.38 0.63
N TYR A 93 2.38 -1.11 -0.47
CA TYR A 93 3.33 -2.16 -0.82
C TYR A 93 4.66 -1.61 -1.33
N ALA A 94 4.69 -0.44 -1.96
CA ALA A 94 5.95 0.22 -2.33
C ALA A 94 6.78 0.58 -1.08
N LEU A 95 6.14 1.19 -0.08
CA LEU A 95 6.79 1.47 1.21
C LEU A 95 7.19 0.18 1.93
N TRP A 96 6.34 -0.86 1.88
CA TRP A 96 6.62 -2.16 2.48
C TRP A 96 7.86 -2.83 1.87
N VAL A 97 8.03 -2.77 0.55
CA VAL A 97 9.24 -3.26 -0.13
C VAL A 97 10.48 -2.56 0.39
N ILE A 98 10.47 -1.22 0.45
CA ILE A 98 11.63 -0.43 0.92
C ILE A 98 12.01 -0.83 2.35
N VAL A 99 11.03 -0.85 3.24
CA VAL A 99 11.21 -1.19 4.66
C VAL A 99 11.74 -2.62 4.83
N ASN A 100 11.13 -3.61 4.15
CA ASN A 100 11.58 -4.99 4.25
C ASN A 100 12.99 -5.18 3.69
N SER A 101 13.33 -4.51 2.59
CA SER A 101 14.70 -4.52 2.04
C SER A 101 15.70 -3.91 3.02
N LEU A 102 15.36 -2.83 3.71
CA LEU A 102 16.22 -2.24 4.75
C LEU A 102 16.43 -3.19 5.93
N VAL A 103 15.40 -3.96 6.33
CA VAL A 103 15.55 -5.00 7.37
C VAL A 103 16.47 -6.13 6.89
N VAL A 104 16.31 -6.60 5.65
CA VAL A 104 17.18 -7.63 5.07
C VAL A 104 18.63 -7.17 5.03
N ILE A 105 18.89 -5.97 4.49
CA ILE A 105 20.23 -5.40 4.40
C ILE A 105 20.84 -5.26 5.80
N GLY A 106 20.09 -4.65 6.72
CA GLY A 106 20.56 -4.48 8.08
C GLY A 106 20.84 -5.82 8.77
N ALA A 107 19.99 -6.82 8.59
CA ALA A 107 20.15 -8.12 9.25
C ALA A 107 21.32 -8.95 8.68
N ILE A 108 21.77 -8.64 7.46
CA ILE A 108 22.99 -9.23 6.88
C ILE A 108 24.25 -8.52 7.40
N LEU A 109 24.14 -7.23 7.73
CA LEU A 109 25.27 -6.38 8.16
C LEU A 109 25.48 -6.35 9.68
N ALA A 110 24.44 -6.59 10.46
CA ALA A 110 24.44 -6.65 11.93
C ALA A 110 24.98 -7.98 12.44
#